data_AF-A0AAV7BTQ4-F1
#
_entry.id   AF-A0AAV7BTQ4-F1
#
_cell.length_a   1.000
_cell.length_b   1.000
_cell.length_c   1.000
_cell.angle_alpha   90.00
_cell.angle_beta   90.00
_cell.angle_gamma   90.00
#
_symmetry.space_group_name_H-M   'P 1'
#
loop_
_entity.id
_entity.type
_entity.pdbx_description
1 polymer ?
#
loop_
_entity_poly.entity_id
_entity_poly.type
_entity_poly.pdbx_seq_one_letter_code
_entity_poly.pdbx_strand_id
1 'polypeptide(L)'
;MLYWTGKDDVFLLIWLPRLIQAVFSSIADIKLYSLVKRMENSNVAKWVYFSQLCSWFTWYCSSRTLTNTMEAVLGTLALYYYPLEGSRTKSSTKYLFFVALAFLVRPTAPILWVPLLLYHFSKEQKKLDLILLHCLPVGLLALGGSVIIDWMYFGEWTVVQWNFLKFNVLQNIGSFYGSHPWHWYMTQGFPVIMGTHLPFFIHGCIVAPRRYRVLLVAIVWTVLIYSTLSHKEFRFIYPVLPLCMIFCEKSENCGNYTNDSVSRLFFNEH
;
A
#
# COMPACT_ATOMS: atom_id res chain seq x y z
N MET A 1 -3.93 -18.01 -22.44
CA MET A 1 -5.06 -17.30 -23.09
C MET A 1 -4.72 -16.80 -24.48
N LEU A 2 -3.54 -16.21 -24.74
CA LEU A 2 -3.11 -15.75 -26.08
C LEU A 2 -2.63 -16.85 -27.05
N TYR A 3 -1.98 -17.90 -26.52
CA TYR A 3 -1.55 -19.07 -27.32
C TYR A 3 -2.73 -19.79 -28.02
N TRP A 4 -3.93 -19.70 -27.44
CA TRP A 4 -5.12 -20.38 -27.95
C TRP A 4 -5.86 -19.58 -29.04
N THR A 5 -5.47 -18.32 -29.26
CA THR A 5 -6.14 -17.42 -30.23
C THR A 5 -5.36 -17.19 -31.52
N GLY A 6 -4.16 -17.77 -31.68
CA GLY A 6 -3.39 -17.72 -32.94
C GLY A 6 -3.03 -16.32 -33.44
N LYS A 7 -3.17 -15.30 -32.58
CA LYS A 7 -2.82 -13.90 -32.83
C LYS A 7 -1.68 -13.52 -31.90
N ASP A 8 -0.51 -14.08 -32.18
CA ASP A 8 0.77 -13.72 -31.55
C ASP A 8 1.24 -12.36 -32.08
N ASP A 9 0.39 -11.34 -31.91
CA ASP A 9 0.76 -9.99 -32.24
C ASP A 9 1.60 -9.47 -31.07
N VAL A 10 2.91 -9.36 -31.27
CA VAL A 10 3.90 -8.93 -30.27
C VAL A 10 3.44 -7.63 -29.58
N PHE A 11 2.71 -6.79 -30.32
CA PHE A 11 2.07 -5.59 -29.81
C PHE A 11 1.09 -5.89 -28.65
N LEU A 12 0.17 -6.83 -28.80
CA LEU A 12 -0.84 -7.14 -27.79
C LEU A 12 -0.20 -7.72 -26.53
N LEU A 13 0.83 -8.55 -26.68
CA LEU A 13 1.52 -9.19 -25.55
C LEU A 13 2.31 -8.17 -24.70
N ILE A 14 2.80 -7.09 -25.31
CA ILE A 14 3.51 -6.01 -24.62
C ILE A 14 2.55 -4.99 -24.01
N TRP A 15 1.55 -4.53 -24.77
CA TRP A 15 0.70 -3.40 -24.37
C TRP A 15 -0.45 -3.79 -23.47
N LEU A 16 -1.04 -4.98 -23.63
CA LEU A 16 -2.19 -5.39 -22.83
C LEU A 16 -1.89 -5.41 -21.31
N PRO A 17 -0.79 -6.03 -20.84
CA PRO A 17 -0.48 -6.04 -19.40
C PRO A 17 -0.21 -4.63 -18.84
N ARG A 18 0.40 -3.76 -19.65
CA ARG A 18 0.67 -2.35 -19.27
C ARG A 18 -0.62 -1.55 -19.14
N LEU A 19 -1.55 -1.72 -20.08
CA LEU A 19 -2.84 -1.05 -20.04
C LEU A 19 -3.66 -1.51 -18.82
N ILE A 20 -3.69 -2.82 -18.56
CA ILE A 20 -4.36 -3.38 -17.38
C ILE A 20 -3.75 -2.81 -16.09
N GLN A 21 -2.42 -2.75 -16.00
CA GLN A 21 -1.72 -2.18 -14.86
C GLN A 21 -2.04 -0.69 -14.65
N ALA A 22 -2.12 0.08 -15.75
CA ALA A 22 -2.48 1.49 -15.70
C ALA A 22 -3.93 1.70 -15.23
N VAL A 23 -4.88 0.87 -15.69
CA VAL A 23 -6.28 0.88 -15.24
C VAL A 23 -6.36 0.55 -13.74
N PHE A 24 -5.64 -0.45 -13.27
CA PHE A 24 -5.61 -0.79 -11.85
C PHE A 24 -4.99 0.33 -10.99
N SER A 25 -3.94 0.97 -11.48
CA SER A 25 -3.31 2.11 -10.80
C SER A 25 -4.25 3.31 -10.72
N SER A 26 -4.96 3.64 -11.81
CA SER A 26 -5.92 4.75 -11.81
C SER A 26 -7.10 4.50 -10.88
N ILE A 27 -7.59 3.25 -10.81
CA ILE A 27 -8.62 2.85 -9.83
C ILE A 27 -8.09 3.05 -8.40
N ALA A 28 -6.84 2.66 -8.11
CA ALA A 28 -6.23 2.86 -6.80
C ALA A 28 -6.18 4.35 -6.43
N ASP A 29 -5.74 5.22 -7.34
CA ASP A 29 -5.66 6.67 -7.07
C ASP A 29 -7.05 7.29 -6.83
N ILE A 30 -8.10 6.86 -7.57
CA ILE A 30 -9.49 7.29 -7.33
C ILE A 30 -9.99 6.83 -5.96
N LYS A 31 -9.62 5.61 -5.53
CA LYS A 31 -10.00 5.09 -4.22
C LYS A 31 -9.22 5.78 -3.09
N LEU A 32 -7.97 6.15 -3.30
CA LEU A 32 -7.20 6.98 -2.38
C LEU A 32 -7.86 8.35 -2.19
N TYR A 33 -8.21 9.04 -3.29
CA TYR A 33 -8.98 10.29 -3.24
C TYR A 33 -10.29 10.13 -2.47
N SER A 34 -11.05 9.06 -2.78
CA SER A 34 -12.34 8.79 -2.13
C SER A 34 -12.19 8.49 -0.63
N LEU A 35 -11.10 7.83 -0.23
CA LEU A 35 -10.78 7.56 1.18
C LEU A 35 -10.50 8.87 1.92
N VAL A 36 -9.58 9.69 1.41
CA VAL A 36 -9.21 10.96 2.06
C VAL A 36 -10.42 11.89 2.14
N LYS A 37 -11.23 11.97 1.07
CA LYS A 37 -12.46 12.78 1.06
C LYS A 37 -13.46 12.36 2.14
N ARG A 38 -13.44 11.10 2.59
CA ARG A 38 -14.31 10.59 3.67
C ARG A 38 -13.74 10.87 5.05
N MET A 39 -12.43 10.76 5.20
CA MET A 39 -11.75 10.97 6.48
C MET A 39 -11.62 12.47 6.83
N GLU A 40 -11.55 13.30 5.80
CA GLU A 40 -11.24 14.73 5.86
C GLU A 40 -12.25 15.51 4.99
N ASN A 41 -11.76 16.52 4.25
CA ASN A 41 -12.54 17.38 3.38
C ASN A 41 -12.18 17.16 1.89
N SER A 42 -13.04 17.65 1.00
CA SER A 42 -12.83 17.59 -0.45
C SER A 42 -11.53 18.29 -0.89
N ASN A 43 -11.14 19.39 -0.23
CA ASN A 43 -9.92 20.12 -0.56
C ASN A 43 -8.66 19.29 -0.25
N VAL A 44 -8.60 18.71 0.95
CA VAL A 44 -7.53 17.79 1.37
C VAL A 44 -7.39 16.63 0.38
N ALA A 45 -8.51 16.05 -0.03
CA ALA A 45 -8.50 14.94 -0.98
C ALA A 45 -7.92 15.33 -2.34
N LYS A 46 -8.23 16.53 -2.85
CA LYS A 46 -7.70 17.04 -4.13
C LYS A 46 -6.18 17.20 -4.07
N TRP A 47 -5.64 17.72 -2.98
CA TRP A 47 -4.19 17.89 -2.82
C TRP A 47 -3.43 16.58 -2.61
N VAL A 48 -3.99 15.62 -1.88
CA VAL A 48 -3.41 14.26 -1.80
C VAL A 48 -3.39 13.62 -3.19
N TYR A 49 -4.48 13.76 -3.96
CA TYR A 49 -4.55 13.24 -5.33
C TYR A 49 -3.56 13.95 -6.26
N PHE A 50 -3.43 15.27 -6.14
CA PHE A 50 -2.43 16.04 -6.88
C PHE A 50 -1.00 15.60 -6.52
N SER A 51 -0.67 15.45 -5.24
CA SER A 51 0.62 14.94 -4.78
C SER A 51 0.93 13.54 -5.32
N GLN A 52 -0.07 12.65 -5.31
CA GLN A 52 0.05 11.31 -5.88
C GLN A 52 0.32 11.35 -7.39
N LEU A 53 -0.34 12.26 -8.13
CA LEU A 53 -0.11 12.48 -9.56
C LEU A 53 1.22 13.18 -9.86
N CYS A 54 1.76 13.99 -8.96
CA CYS A 54 3.06 14.66 -9.14
C CYS A 54 4.25 13.80 -8.67
N SER A 55 3.99 12.70 -8.00
CA SER A 55 5.01 11.75 -7.54
C SER A 55 5.74 11.10 -8.71
N TRP A 56 7.01 11.46 -8.90
CA TRP A 56 7.86 10.90 -9.94
C TRP A 56 7.94 9.35 -9.86
N PHE A 57 7.96 8.81 -8.64
CA PHE A 57 8.10 7.37 -8.43
C PHE A 57 6.81 6.61 -8.74
N THR A 58 5.65 7.24 -8.51
CA THR A 58 4.35 6.71 -8.95
C THR A 58 4.31 6.58 -10.47
N TRP A 59 4.76 7.60 -11.22
CA TRP A 59 4.87 7.54 -12.69
C TRP A 59 5.83 6.46 -13.17
N TYR A 60 6.96 6.32 -12.49
CA TYR A 60 7.97 5.30 -12.79
C TYR A 60 7.41 3.87 -12.62
N CYS A 61 6.62 3.62 -11.57
CA CYS A 61 6.09 2.31 -11.23
C CYS A 61 4.75 1.98 -11.91
N SER A 62 3.85 2.94 -12.09
CA SER A 62 2.45 2.71 -12.54
C SER A 62 2.35 2.21 -13.98
N SER A 63 3.30 2.61 -14.83
CA SER A 63 3.36 2.20 -16.24
C SER A 63 4.03 0.84 -16.48
N ARG A 64 4.59 0.23 -15.42
CA ARG A 64 5.36 -1.01 -15.50
C ARG A 64 4.63 -2.15 -14.81
N THR A 65 4.70 -3.33 -15.42
CA THR A 65 4.10 -4.57 -14.92
C THR A 65 4.93 -5.17 -13.78
N LEU A 66 5.03 -4.43 -12.67
CA LEU A 66 5.75 -4.83 -11.47
C LEU A 66 4.76 -5.36 -10.44
N THR A 67 5.11 -6.47 -9.78
CA THR A 67 4.31 -7.02 -8.67
C THR A 67 4.22 -6.04 -7.49
N ASN A 68 5.24 -5.19 -7.30
CA ASN A 68 5.20 -4.10 -6.32
C ASN A 68 4.12 -3.06 -6.63
N THR A 69 3.87 -2.76 -7.92
CA THR A 69 2.80 -1.85 -8.30
C THR A 69 1.44 -2.45 -7.98
N MET A 70 1.26 -3.75 -8.26
CA MET A 70 0.04 -4.47 -7.90
C MET A 70 -0.16 -4.59 -6.38
N GLU A 71 0.91 -4.83 -5.62
CA GLU A 71 0.92 -4.80 -4.14
C GLU A 71 0.45 -3.43 -3.61
N ALA A 72 0.94 -2.33 -4.18
CA ALA A 72 0.50 -0.98 -3.81
C ALA A 72 -0.95 -0.69 -4.20
N VAL A 73 -1.41 -1.14 -5.38
CA VAL A 73 -2.81 -1.02 -5.81
C VAL A 73 -3.73 -1.76 -4.86
N LEU A 74 -3.47 -3.05 -4.61
CA LEU A 74 -4.27 -3.88 -3.73
C LEU A 74 -4.23 -3.37 -2.29
N GLY A 75 -3.06 -2.88 -1.84
CA GLY A 75 -2.92 -2.20 -0.56
C GLY A 75 -3.80 -0.94 -0.47
N THR A 76 -3.85 -0.11 -1.50
CA THR A 76 -4.70 1.10 -1.53
C THR A 76 -6.19 0.73 -1.55
N LEU A 77 -6.58 -0.31 -2.29
CA LEU A 77 -7.94 -0.84 -2.30
C LEU A 77 -8.35 -1.41 -0.94
N ALA A 78 -7.46 -2.16 -0.30
CA ALA A 78 -7.68 -2.66 1.06
C ALA A 78 -7.82 -1.50 2.05
N LEU A 79 -6.95 -0.48 1.95
CA LEU A 79 -7.00 0.70 2.84
C LEU A 79 -8.33 1.44 2.73
N TYR A 80 -8.90 1.54 1.53
CA TYR A 80 -10.21 2.16 1.31
C TYR A 80 -11.36 1.45 2.07
N TYR A 81 -11.28 0.13 2.27
CA TYR A 81 -12.25 -0.65 3.04
C TYR A 81 -11.86 -0.87 4.51
N TYR A 82 -10.63 -0.50 4.89
CA TYR A 82 -10.11 -0.68 6.23
C TYR A 82 -10.85 0.23 7.22
N PRO A 83 -11.18 -0.25 8.44
CA PRO A 83 -11.95 0.50 9.42
C PRO A 83 -11.10 1.58 10.13
N LEU A 84 -10.67 2.61 9.39
CA LEU A 84 -10.01 3.79 9.97
C LEU A 84 -10.99 4.61 10.81
N GLU A 85 -10.48 5.23 11.87
CA GLU A 85 -11.24 6.15 12.72
C GLU A 85 -11.68 7.38 11.91
N GLY A 86 -12.98 7.52 11.70
CA GLY A 86 -13.60 8.57 10.86
C GLY A 86 -14.07 8.10 9.48
N SER A 87 -13.80 6.85 9.07
CA SER A 87 -14.38 6.28 7.84
C SER A 87 -15.76 5.68 8.11
N ARG A 88 -16.75 6.03 7.26
CA ARG A 88 -18.13 5.50 7.35
C ARG A 88 -18.28 4.07 6.79
N THR A 89 -17.39 3.64 5.90
CA THR A 89 -17.42 2.31 5.31
C THR A 89 -16.54 1.35 6.11
N LYS A 90 -17.16 0.38 6.78
CA LYS A 90 -16.49 -0.72 7.46
C LYS A 90 -16.85 -2.02 6.76
N SER A 91 -15.87 -2.69 6.17
CA SER A 91 -16.09 -4.05 5.66
C SER A 91 -14.86 -4.91 5.90
N SER A 92 -14.91 -5.67 7.00
CA SER A 92 -13.79 -6.51 7.41
C SER A 92 -13.42 -7.55 6.35
N THR A 93 -14.43 -8.17 5.74
CA THR A 93 -14.22 -9.15 4.66
C THR A 93 -13.56 -8.54 3.42
N LYS A 94 -13.99 -7.35 2.98
CA LYS A 94 -13.47 -6.74 1.73
C LYS A 94 -12.01 -6.34 1.87
N TYR A 95 -11.61 -5.70 2.97
CA TYR A 95 -10.21 -5.32 3.12
C TYR A 95 -9.34 -6.58 3.27
N LEU A 96 -9.77 -7.57 4.08
CA LEU A 96 -9.03 -8.83 4.22
C LEU A 96 -8.87 -9.57 2.90
N PHE A 97 -9.89 -9.55 2.03
CA PHE A 97 -9.80 -10.11 0.69
C PHE A 97 -8.70 -9.45 -0.15
N PHE A 98 -8.65 -8.11 -0.17
CA PHE A 98 -7.60 -7.40 -0.91
C PHE A 98 -6.21 -7.61 -0.29
N VAL A 99 -6.09 -7.72 1.04
CA VAL A 99 -4.82 -8.08 1.70
C VAL A 99 -4.38 -9.48 1.33
N ALA A 100 -5.30 -10.45 1.34
CA ALA A 100 -5.01 -11.82 0.94
C ALA A 100 -4.57 -11.89 -0.53
N LEU A 101 -5.25 -11.17 -1.42
CA LEU A 101 -4.85 -11.08 -2.83
C LEU A 101 -3.47 -10.42 -2.99
N ALA A 102 -3.16 -9.39 -2.20
CA ALA A 102 -1.84 -8.76 -2.19
C ALA A 102 -0.75 -9.75 -1.75
N PHE A 103 -1.03 -10.58 -0.74
CA PHE A 103 -0.13 -11.64 -0.29
C PHE A 103 0.10 -12.71 -1.36
N LEU A 104 -0.93 -13.11 -2.09
CA LEU A 104 -0.81 -14.08 -3.19
C LEU A 104 0.08 -13.54 -4.32
N VAL A 105 -0.15 -12.28 -4.73
CA VAL A 105 0.66 -11.62 -5.76
C VAL A 105 2.09 -11.40 -5.27
N ARG A 106 2.25 -11.07 -3.99
CA ARG A 106 3.55 -10.80 -3.41
C ARG A 106 3.60 -11.16 -1.91
N PRO A 107 4.37 -12.20 -1.54
CA PRO A 107 4.46 -12.66 -0.14
C PRO A 107 5.05 -11.64 0.84
N THR A 108 5.58 -10.50 0.37
CA THR A 108 6.07 -9.39 1.20
C THR A 108 4.96 -8.43 1.67
N ALA A 109 3.77 -8.46 1.04
CA ALA A 109 2.66 -7.57 1.38
C ALA A 109 2.26 -7.55 2.87
N PRO A 110 2.30 -8.70 3.60
CA PRO A 110 2.01 -8.71 5.03
C PRO A 110 2.90 -7.79 5.86
N ILE A 111 4.12 -7.48 5.41
CA ILE A 111 5.03 -6.57 6.15
C ILE A 111 4.33 -5.23 6.41
N LEU A 112 3.68 -4.65 5.40
CA LEU A 112 2.93 -3.40 5.54
C LEU A 112 1.65 -3.58 6.39
N TRP A 113 0.98 -4.72 6.21
CA TRP A 113 -0.33 -4.95 6.79
C TRP A 113 -0.33 -5.42 8.24
N VAL A 114 0.74 -6.06 8.72
CA VAL A 114 0.85 -6.55 10.12
C VAL A 114 0.48 -5.48 11.16
N PRO A 115 1.08 -4.27 11.18
CA PRO A 115 0.73 -3.25 12.17
C PRO A 115 -0.74 -2.80 12.05
N LEU A 116 -1.28 -2.72 10.83
CA LEU A 116 -2.69 -2.37 10.60
C LEU A 116 -3.64 -3.49 11.07
N LEU A 117 -3.31 -4.74 10.80
CA LEU A 117 -4.09 -5.91 11.23
C LEU A 117 -4.09 -6.03 12.76
N LEU A 118 -2.93 -5.87 13.39
CA LEU A 118 -2.80 -5.88 14.86
C LEU A 118 -3.59 -4.74 15.51
N TYR A 119 -3.58 -3.55 14.91
CA TYR A 119 -4.36 -2.43 15.41
C TYR A 119 -5.87 -2.71 15.35
N HIS A 120 -6.36 -3.21 14.22
CA HIS A 120 -7.77 -3.55 14.06
C HIS A 120 -8.19 -4.68 15.02
N PHE A 121 -7.37 -5.73 15.13
CA PHE A 121 -7.60 -6.83 16.07
C PHE A 121 -7.64 -6.36 17.54
N SER A 122 -6.83 -5.36 17.89
CA SER A 122 -6.77 -4.80 19.24
C SER A 122 -8.02 -3.97 19.59
N LYS A 123 -8.66 -3.36 18.60
CA LYS A 123 -9.88 -2.54 18.75
C LYS A 123 -11.17 -3.37 18.69
N GLU A 124 -11.13 -4.52 18.00
CA GLU A 124 -12.29 -5.38 17.82
C GLU A 124 -12.66 -6.10 19.12
N GLN A 125 -13.94 -6.01 19.51
CA GLN A 125 -14.44 -6.66 20.73
C GLN A 125 -14.67 -8.15 20.49
N LYS A 126 -15.19 -8.51 19.32
CA LYS A 126 -15.48 -9.90 18.92
C LYS A 126 -14.31 -10.50 18.14
N LYS A 127 -13.18 -10.69 18.83
CA LYS A 127 -11.93 -11.19 18.25
C LYS A 127 -12.07 -12.54 17.57
N LEU A 128 -12.81 -13.46 18.18
CA LEU A 128 -13.03 -14.80 17.65
C LEU A 128 -13.84 -14.77 16.34
N ASP A 129 -14.89 -13.96 16.29
CA ASP A 129 -15.70 -13.79 15.07
C ASP A 129 -14.86 -13.21 13.92
N LEU A 130 -14.01 -12.20 14.21
CA LEU A 130 -13.11 -11.62 13.20
C LEU A 130 -12.15 -12.68 12.63
N ILE A 131 -11.61 -13.55 13.47
CA ILE A 131 -10.71 -14.62 13.02
C ILE A 131 -11.50 -15.69 12.26
N LEU A 132 -12.53 -16.28 12.87
CA LEU A 132 -13.21 -17.47 12.35
C LEU A 132 -14.14 -17.18 11.17
N LEU A 133 -14.79 -16.02 11.14
CA LEU A 133 -15.77 -15.69 10.09
C LEU A 133 -15.18 -14.85 8.96
N HIS A 134 -14.02 -14.21 9.17
CA HIS A 134 -13.42 -13.33 8.17
C HIS A 134 -11.99 -13.72 7.81
N CYS A 135 -11.07 -13.78 8.78
CA CYS A 135 -9.66 -14.04 8.49
C CYS A 135 -9.44 -15.46 7.94
N LEU A 136 -9.97 -16.47 8.64
CA LEU A 136 -9.81 -17.87 8.30
C LEU A 136 -10.46 -18.22 6.94
N PRO A 137 -11.73 -17.86 6.65
CA PRO A 137 -12.33 -18.23 5.37
C PRO A 137 -11.66 -17.52 4.20
N VAL A 138 -11.34 -16.22 4.35
CA VAL A 138 -10.66 -15.47 3.28
C VAL A 138 -9.25 -16.02 3.04
N GLY A 139 -8.50 -16.32 4.11
CA GLY A 139 -7.16 -16.89 4.00
C GLY A 139 -7.15 -18.29 3.39
N LEU A 140 -8.06 -19.18 3.82
CA LEU A 140 -8.19 -20.53 3.28
C LEU A 140 -8.63 -20.51 1.81
N LEU A 141 -9.60 -19.67 1.44
CA LEU A 141 -10.03 -19.55 0.05
C LEU A 141 -8.92 -19.00 -0.85
N ALA A 142 -8.18 -17.99 -0.38
CA ALA A 142 -7.08 -17.41 -1.13
C ALA A 142 -5.92 -18.40 -1.32
N LEU A 143 -5.46 -19.02 -0.23
CA LEU A 143 -4.33 -19.96 -0.28
C LEU A 143 -4.70 -21.26 -0.96
N GLY A 144 -5.87 -21.82 -0.65
CA GLY A 144 -6.38 -23.02 -1.32
C GLY A 144 -6.54 -22.79 -2.82
N GLY A 145 -7.08 -21.63 -3.21
CA GLY A 145 -7.16 -21.22 -4.62
C GLY A 145 -5.79 -21.12 -5.28
N SER A 146 -4.80 -20.50 -4.61
CA SER A 146 -3.42 -20.43 -5.12
C SER A 146 -2.83 -21.82 -5.32
N VAL A 147 -2.92 -22.70 -4.33
CA VAL A 147 -2.34 -24.05 -4.39
C VAL A 147 -2.99 -24.89 -5.50
N ILE A 148 -4.30 -24.76 -5.72
CA ILE A 148 -4.99 -25.44 -6.82
C ILE A 148 -4.48 -24.91 -8.17
N ILE A 149 -4.36 -23.58 -8.31
CA ILE A 149 -3.84 -22.96 -9.53
C ILE A 149 -2.39 -23.43 -9.77
N ASP A 150 -1.54 -23.35 -8.75
CA ASP A 150 -0.13 -23.75 -8.82
C ASP A 150 0.00 -25.23 -9.19
N TRP A 151 -0.83 -26.11 -8.61
CA TRP A 151 -0.89 -27.53 -8.97
C TRP A 151 -1.29 -27.74 -10.44
N MET A 152 -2.28 -27.01 -10.95
CA MET A 152 -2.69 -27.10 -12.36
C MET A 152 -1.58 -26.68 -13.33
N TYR A 153 -0.74 -25.70 -12.96
CA TYR A 153 0.34 -25.21 -13.82
C TYR A 153 1.63 -26.00 -13.70
N PHE A 154 2.05 -26.36 -12.48
CA PHE A 154 3.32 -27.04 -12.22
C PHE A 154 3.20 -28.56 -12.21
N GLY A 155 1.99 -29.13 -12.12
CA GLY A 155 1.74 -30.57 -12.03
C GLY A 155 2.06 -31.19 -10.66
N GLU A 156 2.58 -30.39 -9.72
CA GLU A 156 2.95 -30.82 -8.37
C GLU A 156 2.31 -29.91 -7.31
N TRP A 157 2.01 -30.47 -6.14
CA TRP A 157 1.49 -29.72 -5.01
C TRP A 157 2.59 -28.81 -4.44
N THR A 158 2.60 -27.55 -4.88
CA THR A 158 3.59 -26.57 -4.47
C THR A 158 2.92 -25.35 -3.87
N VAL A 159 3.48 -24.85 -2.77
CA VAL A 159 3.05 -23.60 -2.14
C VAL A 159 4.06 -22.53 -2.54
N VAL A 160 3.73 -21.76 -3.57
CA VAL A 160 4.64 -20.76 -4.16
C VAL A 160 5.09 -19.72 -3.14
N GLN A 161 4.20 -19.32 -2.23
CA GLN A 161 4.50 -18.32 -1.20
C GLN A 161 5.53 -18.84 -0.18
N TRP A 162 5.48 -20.13 0.17
CA TRP A 162 6.48 -20.77 1.03
C TRP A 162 7.84 -20.88 0.34
N ASN A 163 7.83 -21.28 -0.93
CA ASN A 163 9.05 -21.33 -1.74
C ASN A 163 9.69 -19.94 -1.83
N PHE A 164 8.90 -18.90 -2.09
CA PHE A 164 9.39 -17.52 -2.09
C PHE A 164 10.08 -17.16 -0.77
N LEU A 165 9.48 -17.48 0.38
CA LEU A 165 10.06 -17.23 1.70
C LEU A 165 11.39 -17.97 1.88
N LYS A 166 11.41 -19.26 1.51
CA LYS A 166 12.61 -20.10 1.58
C LYS A 166 13.76 -19.54 0.74
N PHE A 167 13.51 -19.17 -0.51
CA PHE A 167 14.54 -18.69 -1.43
C PHE A 167 15.00 -17.25 -1.11
N ASN A 168 14.06 -16.34 -0.83
CA ASN A 168 14.39 -14.92 -0.68
C ASN A 168 14.83 -14.53 0.73
N VAL A 169 14.25 -15.15 1.77
CA VAL A 169 14.53 -14.79 3.16
C VAL A 169 15.51 -15.76 3.80
N LEU A 170 15.24 -17.07 3.71
CA LEU A 170 16.08 -18.07 4.39
C LEU A 170 17.42 -18.31 3.68
N GLN A 171 17.39 -18.41 2.35
CA GLN A 171 18.59 -18.65 1.53
C GLN A 171 19.27 -17.35 1.07
N ASN A 172 18.65 -16.19 1.28
CA ASN A 172 19.20 -14.85 1.06
C ASN A 172 19.87 -14.67 -0.31
N ILE A 173 19.30 -15.29 -1.36
CA ILE A 173 19.85 -15.28 -2.72
C ILE A 173 19.95 -13.84 -3.27
N GLY A 174 19.11 -12.93 -2.78
CA GLY A 174 19.18 -11.51 -3.14
C GLY A 174 20.55 -10.87 -2.87
N SER A 175 21.33 -11.37 -1.91
CA SER A 175 22.67 -10.85 -1.63
C SER A 175 23.64 -10.99 -2.81
N PHE A 176 23.43 -11.95 -3.72
CA PHE A 176 24.22 -12.10 -4.95
C PHE A 176 24.05 -10.93 -5.93
N TYR A 177 22.93 -10.21 -5.86
CA TYR A 177 22.62 -9.07 -6.74
C TYR A 177 23.07 -7.73 -6.15
N GLY A 178 23.88 -7.77 -5.09
CA GLY A 178 24.35 -6.59 -4.37
C GLY A 178 23.62 -6.43 -3.03
N SER A 179 24.37 -5.92 -2.06
CA SER A 179 23.90 -5.63 -0.71
C SER A 179 24.07 -4.14 -0.40
N HIS A 180 23.18 -3.64 0.44
CA HIS A 180 23.23 -2.27 0.91
C HIS A 180 23.24 -2.24 2.44
N PRO A 181 23.88 -1.23 3.07
CA PRO A 181 23.84 -1.04 4.51
C PRO A 181 22.41 -0.98 5.06
N TRP A 182 22.21 -1.30 6.33
CA TRP A 182 20.88 -1.31 6.95
C TRP A 182 20.18 0.05 6.85
N HIS A 183 20.90 1.16 7.02
CA HIS A 183 20.37 2.53 6.98
C HIS A 183 20.03 3.03 5.57
N TRP A 184 20.26 2.24 4.52
CA TRP A 184 20.11 2.68 3.13
C TRP A 184 18.70 3.19 2.81
N TYR A 185 17.64 2.52 3.29
CA TYR A 185 16.28 3.02 3.07
C TYR A 185 16.02 4.35 3.79
N MET A 186 16.59 4.58 4.97
CA MET A 186 16.40 5.84 5.70
C MET A 186 17.16 7.00 5.04
N THR A 187 18.37 6.73 4.55
CA THR A 187 19.30 7.75 4.05
C THR A 187 19.16 8.03 2.56
N GLN A 188 18.81 7.03 1.75
CA GLN A 188 18.73 7.13 0.29
C GLN A 188 17.38 6.65 -0.25
N GLY A 189 16.97 5.42 0.08
CA GLY A 189 15.79 4.78 -0.50
C GLY A 189 14.50 5.61 -0.37
N PHE A 190 14.15 5.97 0.86
CA PHE A 190 12.94 6.71 1.19
C PHE A 190 13.02 8.18 0.72
N PRO A 191 14.10 8.94 0.97
CA PRO A 191 14.24 10.30 0.43
C PRO A 191 14.12 10.38 -1.10
N VAL A 192 14.74 9.44 -1.83
CA VAL A 192 14.67 9.40 -3.30
C VAL A 192 13.25 9.17 -3.77
N ILE A 193 12.55 8.19 -3.20
CA ILE A 193 11.17 7.86 -3.59
C ILE A 193 10.20 9.02 -3.29
N MET A 194 10.36 9.65 -2.12
CA MET A 194 9.54 10.81 -1.75
C MET A 194 9.87 12.05 -2.59
N GLY A 195 11.13 12.21 -3.01
CA GLY A 195 11.58 13.33 -3.83
C GLY A 195 11.21 14.68 -3.21
N THR A 196 10.53 15.52 -3.99
CA THR A 196 10.06 16.85 -3.58
C THR A 196 8.99 16.81 -2.49
N HIS A 197 8.32 15.67 -2.27
CA HIS A 197 7.29 15.51 -1.23
C HIS A 197 7.87 15.23 0.16
N LEU A 198 9.17 14.96 0.28
CA LEU A 198 9.81 14.62 1.55
C LEU A 198 9.64 15.69 2.66
N PRO A 199 9.90 16.99 2.45
CA PRO A 199 9.72 17.99 3.51
C PRO A 199 8.26 18.08 3.98
N PHE A 200 7.31 18.01 3.06
CA PHE A 200 5.87 18.01 3.36
C PHE A 200 5.47 16.78 4.16
N PHE A 201 6.01 15.61 3.82
CA PHE A 201 5.79 14.39 4.60
C PHE A 201 6.30 14.51 6.04
N ILE A 202 7.54 15.00 6.23
CA ILE A 202 8.14 15.14 7.56
C ILE A 202 7.30 16.10 8.42
N HIS A 203 6.96 17.27 7.90
CA HIS A 203 6.11 18.22 8.61
C HIS A 203 4.70 17.63 8.89
N GLY A 204 4.14 16.94 7.90
CA GLY A 204 2.87 16.20 8.04
C GLY A 204 2.88 15.15 9.15
N CYS A 205 3.97 14.42 9.33
CA CYS A 205 4.11 13.45 10.43
C CYS A 205 4.08 14.09 11.82
N ILE A 206 4.58 15.32 11.95
CA ILE A 206 4.60 16.07 13.21
C ILE A 206 3.21 16.62 13.53
N VAL A 207 2.50 17.14 12.51
CA VAL A 207 1.19 17.79 12.66
C VAL A 207 0.02 16.80 12.71
N ALA A 208 0.17 15.61 12.13
CA ALA A 208 -0.95 14.69 11.94
C ALA A 208 -1.65 14.30 13.26
N PRO A 209 -2.99 14.32 13.30
CA PRO A 209 -3.74 13.97 14.50
C PRO A 209 -3.60 12.47 14.84
N ARG A 210 -3.83 12.13 16.11
CA ARG A 210 -3.62 10.77 16.65
C ARG A 210 -4.28 9.64 15.86
N ARG A 211 -5.40 9.91 15.17
CA ARG A 211 -6.09 8.93 14.30
C ARG A 211 -5.23 8.38 13.16
N TYR A 212 -4.22 9.13 12.70
CA TYR A 212 -3.29 8.69 11.65
C TYR A 212 -2.06 7.95 12.17
N ARG A 213 -1.89 7.88 13.50
CA ARG A 213 -0.70 7.28 14.11
C ARG A 213 -0.50 5.83 13.66
N VAL A 214 -1.58 5.07 13.46
CA VAL A 214 -1.48 3.69 12.97
C VAL A 214 -0.89 3.62 11.55
N LEU A 215 -1.22 4.57 10.67
CA LEU A 215 -0.63 4.63 9.32
C LEU A 215 0.86 5.00 9.40
N LEU A 216 1.23 5.93 10.28
CA LEU A 216 2.64 6.30 10.50
C LEU A 216 3.44 5.11 11.04
N VAL A 217 2.89 4.38 12.02
CA VAL A 217 3.49 3.16 12.54
C VAL A 217 3.66 2.14 11.42
N ALA A 218 2.68 1.98 10.53
CA ALA A 218 2.79 1.07 9.39
C ALA A 218 3.91 1.49 8.40
N ILE A 219 4.04 2.78 8.10
CA ILE A 219 5.12 3.33 7.26
C ILE A 219 6.48 3.03 7.88
N VAL A 220 6.68 3.43 9.14
CA VAL A 220 7.97 3.29 9.85
C VAL A 220 8.33 1.81 10.02
N TRP A 221 7.37 0.99 10.45
CA TRP A 221 7.53 -0.46 10.55
C TRP A 221 7.99 -1.07 9.23
N THR A 222 7.34 -0.73 8.12
CA THR A 222 7.68 -1.27 6.81
C THR A 222 9.09 -0.91 6.40
N VAL A 223 9.47 0.37 6.55
CA VAL A 223 10.83 0.84 6.24
C VAL A 223 11.87 0.14 7.12
N LEU A 224 11.59 -0.08 8.41
CA LEU A 224 12.50 -0.77 9.33
C LEU A 224 12.68 -2.25 8.96
N ILE A 225 11.59 -2.98 8.69
CA ILE A 225 11.67 -4.40 8.30
C ILE A 225 12.40 -4.56 6.97
N TYR A 226 12.13 -3.71 5.97
CA TYR A 226 12.89 -3.76 4.72
C TYR A 226 14.37 -3.37 4.91
N SER A 227 14.70 -2.57 5.93
CA SER A 227 16.08 -2.17 6.25
C SER A 227 16.93 -3.33 6.77
N THR A 228 16.32 -4.36 7.39
CA THR A 228 17.05 -5.55 7.86
C THR A 228 17.42 -6.51 6.72
N LEU A 229 16.78 -6.40 5.56
CA LEU A 229 17.09 -7.22 4.39
C LEU A 229 18.40 -6.78 3.74
N SER A 230 19.26 -7.74 3.39
CA SER A 230 20.56 -7.50 2.75
C SER A 230 20.40 -6.84 1.39
N HIS A 231 19.50 -7.38 0.57
CA HIS A 231 19.18 -6.86 -0.76
C HIS A 231 18.05 -5.82 -0.68
N LYS A 232 18.27 -4.66 -1.31
CA LYS A 232 17.37 -3.52 -1.22
C LYS A 232 17.16 -2.93 -2.62
N GLU A 233 15.93 -2.52 -2.90
CA GLU A 233 15.55 -1.86 -4.15
C GLU A 233 14.48 -0.81 -3.86
N PHE A 234 14.50 0.32 -4.58
CA PHE A 234 13.52 1.39 -4.39
C PHE A 234 12.07 0.88 -4.50
N ARG A 235 11.79 -0.03 -5.43
CA ARG A 235 10.42 -0.53 -5.68
C ARG A 235 9.82 -1.34 -4.53
N PHE A 236 10.62 -1.88 -3.61
CA PHE A 236 10.09 -2.70 -2.51
C PHE A 236 9.28 -1.91 -1.50
N ILE A 237 9.58 -0.62 -1.32
CA ILE A 237 8.84 0.26 -0.41
C ILE A 237 7.77 1.09 -1.14
N TYR A 238 7.54 0.86 -2.44
CA TYR A 238 6.48 1.51 -3.21
C TYR A 238 5.07 1.42 -2.56
N PRO A 239 4.65 0.28 -1.97
CA PRO A 239 3.34 0.16 -1.32
C PRO A 239 3.10 1.13 -0.16
N VAL A 240 4.17 1.72 0.38
CA VAL A 240 4.11 2.70 1.46
C VAL A 240 3.74 4.10 0.94
N LEU A 241 4.04 4.38 -0.33
CA LEU A 241 3.93 5.71 -0.93
C LEU A 241 2.50 6.31 -0.87
N PRO A 242 1.42 5.56 -1.16
CA PRO A 242 0.06 6.10 -1.02
C PRO A 242 -0.25 6.57 0.41
N LEU A 243 0.31 5.91 1.42
CA LEU A 243 0.16 6.32 2.83
C LEU A 243 0.95 7.61 3.09
N CYS A 244 2.16 7.74 2.55
CA CYS A 244 2.97 8.95 2.70
C CYS A 244 2.26 10.18 2.12
N MET A 245 1.58 10.04 0.97
CA MET A 245 0.86 11.17 0.35
C MET A 245 -0.27 11.72 1.23
N ILE A 246 -0.89 10.88 2.07
CA ILE A 246 -1.89 11.32 3.06
C ILE A 246 -1.26 12.27 4.10
N PHE A 247 0.00 12.03 4.49
CA PHE A 247 0.73 12.90 5.43
C PHE A 247 1.21 14.19 4.78
N CYS A 248 1.66 14.16 3.52
CA CYS A 248 2.13 15.37 2.82
C CYS A 248 1.12 16.52 2.91
N GLU A 249 -0.16 16.24 2.68
CA GLU A 249 -1.20 17.27 2.70
C GLU A 249 -1.54 17.80 4.11
N LYS A 250 -1.23 17.04 5.17
CA LYS A 250 -1.40 17.53 6.54
C LYS A 250 -0.46 18.67 6.88
N SER A 251 0.66 18.77 6.16
CA SER A 251 1.54 19.92 6.24
C SER A 251 0.86 21.21 5.78
N GLU A 252 0.12 21.17 4.67
CA GLU A 252 -0.39 22.37 3.99
C GLU A 252 -1.61 22.97 4.70
N ASN A 253 -2.50 22.15 5.26
CA ASN A 253 -3.68 22.66 5.95
C ASN A 253 -3.39 23.31 7.31
N CYS A 254 -2.23 23.05 7.92
CA CYS A 254 -1.89 23.67 9.20
C CYS A 254 -1.78 25.20 9.08
N GLY A 255 -1.32 25.71 7.92
CA GLY A 255 -1.30 27.15 7.64
C GLY A 255 -2.69 27.76 7.43
N ASN A 256 -3.67 26.96 7.03
CA ASN A 256 -5.05 27.40 6.86
C ASN A 256 -5.86 27.33 8.16
N TYR A 257 -5.61 26.35 9.04
CA TYR A 257 -6.27 26.28 10.35
C TYR A 257 -5.90 27.45 11.25
N THR A 258 -4.66 27.96 11.20
CA THR A 258 -4.27 29.18 11.91
C THR A 258 -5.03 30.40 11.38
N ASN A 259 -5.19 30.57 10.07
CA ASN A 259 -5.98 31.67 9.52
C ASN A 259 -7.47 31.56 9.85
N ASP A 260 -8.04 30.35 9.88
CA ASP A 260 -9.47 30.14 10.10
C ASP A 260 -9.85 30.25 11.61
N SER A 261 -8.92 29.92 12.51
CA SER A 261 -9.09 30.13 13.95
C SER A 261 -8.82 31.57 14.38
N VAL A 262 -7.88 32.26 13.73
CA VAL A 262 -7.67 33.71 13.88
C VAL A 262 -8.88 34.49 13.35
N SER A 263 -9.42 34.11 12.19
CA SER A 263 -10.62 34.76 11.63
C SER A 263 -11.86 34.58 12.53
N ARG A 264 -12.03 33.42 13.17
CA ARG A 264 -13.12 33.21 14.14
C ARG A 264 -12.92 33.93 15.47
N LEU A 265 -11.69 34.28 15.85
CA LEU A 265 -11.41 35.10 17.02
C LEU A 265 -11.63 36.60 16.74
N PHE A 266 -11.49 37.05 15.49
CA PHE A 266 -11.68 38.44 15.10
C PHE A 266 -13.10 38.79 14.60
N PHE A 267 -13.93 37.82 14.20
CA PHE A 267 -15.27 38.06 13.65
C PHE A 267 -16.43 37.63 14.57
N ASN A 268 -16.18 37.38 15.86
CA ASN A 268 -17.22 36.99 16.84
C ASN A 268 -17.54 38.10 17.87
N GLU A 269 -17.19 39.35 17.56
CA GLU A 269 -17.81 40.52 18.17
C GLU A 269 -18.67 41.19 17.11
N HIS A 270 -19.98 40.87 17.08
CA HIS A 270 -21.11 41.76 16.84
C HIS A 270 -22.42 40.99 16.80
#